data_AF-A0A943XSH5-F1
#
_entry.id   AF-A0A943XSH5-F1
#
_cell.length_a   1.000
_cell.length_b   1.000
_cell.length_c   1.000
_cell.angle_alpha   90.00
_cell.angle_beta   90.00
_cell.angle_gamma   90.00
#
_symmetry.space_group_name_H-M   'P 1'
#
loop_
_entity.id
_entity.type
_entity.pdbx_description
1 polymer ?
#
loop_
_entity_poly.entity_id
_entity_poly.type
_entity_poly.pdbx_seq_one_letter_code
_entity_poly.pdbx_strand_id
1 'polypeptide(L)' 'MNLLNIFQMAKNGNPQQFMQSMIGNSQIMQNPMAKNTIEMAQKGDMNGIEQMARNLCKEKGINADEIYNSYKQKFGI' A
#
# COMPACT_ATOMS: atom_id res chain seq x y z
N MET A 1 14.70 -6.52 -3.36
CA MET A 1 13.66 -7.34 -2.70
C MET A 1 12.76 -7.90 -3.78
N ASN A 2 12.52 -9.21 -3.81
CA ASN A 2 11.63 -9.82 -4.81
C ASN A 2 10.16 -9.68 -4.39
N LEU A 3 9.28 -9.45 -5.37
CA LEU A 3 7.84 -9.22 -5.18
C LEU A 3 7.14 -10.33 -4.37
N LEU A 4 7.59 -11.57 -4.55
CA LEU A 4 7.10 -12.75 -3.83
C LEU A 4 7.30 -12.65 -2.30
N ASN A 5 8.41 -12.06 -1.84
CA ASN A 5 8.68 -11.90 -0.41
C ASN A 5 7.79 -10.83 0.23
N ILE A 6 7.46 -9.78 -0.53
CA ILE A 6 6.53 -8.73 -0.11
C ILE A 6 5.12 -9.32 0.05
N PHE A 7 4.66 -10.12 -0.92
CA PHE A 7 3.35 -10.77 -0.85
C PHE A 7 3.25 -11.79 0.29
N GLN A 8 4.31 -12.54 0.57
CA GLN A 8 4.34 -13.48 1.69
C GLN A 8 4.32 -12.76 3.05
N MET A 9 5.04 -11.64 3.19
CA MET A 9 4.98 -10.79 4.39
C MET A 9 3.62 -10.10 4.56
N ALA A 10 2.94 -9.69 3.49
CA ALA A 10 1.61 -9.10 3.61
C ALA A 10 0.53 -10.14 3.97
N LYS A 11 0.71 -11.40 3.55
CA LYS A 11 -0.24 -12.49 3.78
C LYS A 11 -0.07 -13.17 5.15
N ASN A 12 1.16 -13.29 5.66
CA ASN A 12 1.48 -13.97 6.92
C ASN A 12 2.16 -13.07 7.98
N GLY A 13 2.50 -11.83 7.64
CA GLY A 13 3.27 -10.93 8.50
C GLY A 13 2.41 -9.82 9.10
N ASN A 14 2.83 -9.39 10.28
CA ASN A 14 2.22 -8.28 10.99
C ASN A 14 2.41 -6.98 10.18
N PRO A 15 1.36 -6.20 9.85
CA PRO A 15 1.47 -4.97 9.07
C PRO A 15 2.55 -4.00 9.58
N GLN A 16 2.79 -4.01 10.90
CA GLN A 16 3.89 -3.26 11.52
C GLN A 16 5.28 -3.67 11.03
N GLN A 17 5.59 -4.96 10.84
CA GLN A 17 6.89 -5.40 10.33
C GLN A 17 7.09 -5.03 8.86
N PHE A 18 6.02 -5.10 8.06
CA PHE A 18 6.04 -4.66 6.68
C PHE A 18 6.34 -3.16 6.59
N MET A 19 5.66 -2.36 7.41
CA MET A 19 5.90 -0.92 7.54
C MET A 19 7.35 -0.62 7.96
N GLN A 20 7.87 -1.33 8.96
CA GLN A 20 9.26 -1.17 9.39
C GLN A 20 10.27 -1.53 8.28
N SER A 21 9.99 -2.58 7.51
CA SER A 21 10.82 -2.98 6.37
C SER A 21 10.79 -1.94 5.24
N MET A 22 9.66 -1.27 5.04
CA MET A 22 9.53 -0.16 4.09
C MET A 22 10.30 1.08 4.57
N ILE A 23 10.14 1.46 5.84
CA ILE A 23 10.83 2.60 6.44
C ILE A 23 12.35 2.38 6.47
N GLY A 24 12.80 1.15 6.75
CA GLY A 24 14.21 0.77 6.69
C GLY A 24 14.78 0.71 5.27
N ASN A 25 13.92 0.70 4.24
CA ASN A 25 14.36 0.68 2.85
C ASN A 25 14.46 2.11 2.29
N SER A 26 15.68 2.65 2.32
CA SER A 26 15.98 4.02 1.85
C SER A 26 15.51 4.29 0.42
N GLN A 27 15.47 3.29 -0.47
CA GLN A 27 14.99 3.49 -1.84
C GLN A 27 13.47 3.70 -1.91
N ILE A 28 12.71 3.06 -1.03
CA ILE A 28 11.26 3.25 -0.92
C ILE A 28 10.97 4.59 -0.25
N MET A 29 11.70 4.92 0.82
CA MET A 29 11.57 6.21 1.52
C MET A 29 11.98 7.42 0.67
N GLN A 30 12.81 7.22 -0.36
CA GLN A 30 13.14 8.24 -1.35
C GLN A 30 12.01 8.51 -2.34
N ASN A 31 11.00 7.62 -2.43
CA ASN A 31 9.82 7.88 -3.22
C ASN A 31 8.87 8.80 -2.42
N PRO A 32 8.62 10.04 -2.89
CA PRO A 32 7.81 11.01 -2.16
C PRO A 32 6.37 10.52 -1.92
N MET A 33 5.83 9.70 -2.83
CA MET A 33 4.51 9.09 -2.62
C MET A 33 4.55 8.09 -1.46
N ALA A 34 5.50 7.17 -1.46
CA ALA A 34 5.61 6.17 -0.40
C ALA A 34 5.85 6.81 0.97
N LYS A 35 6.72 7.84 1.04
CA LYS A 35 6.94 8.61 2.26
C LYS A 35 5.65 9.27 2.76
N ASN A 36 4.92 9.96 1.89
CA ASN A 36 3.66 10.61 2.25
C ASN A 36 2.61 9.59 2.72
N THR A 37 2.50 8.44 2.06
CA THR A 37 1.58 7.37 2.45
C THR A 37 1.93 6.78 3.82
N ILE A 38 3.21 6.57 4.11
CA ILE A 38 3.67 6.08 5.43
C ILE A 38 3.38 7.11 6.53
N GLU A 39 3.65 8.40 6.28
CA GLU A 39 3.35 9.46 7.24
C GLU A 39 1.84 9.59 7.51
N MET A 40 1.00 9.48 6.48
CA MET A 40 -0.46 9.44 6.64
C MET A 40 -0.90 8.22 7.46
N ALA A 41 -0.33 7.04 7.19
CA ALA A 41 -0.65 5.82 7.92
C ALA A 41 -0.24 5.90 9.40
N GLN A 42 0.93 6.49 9.69
CA GLN A 42 1.39 6.74 11.06
C GLN A 42 0.47 7.71 11.82
N LYS A 43 -0.10 8.70 11.11
CA LYS A 43 -1.07 9.65 11.68
C LYS A 43 -2.50 9.07 11.79
N GLY A 44 -2.74 7.87 11.26
CA GLY A 44 -4.07 7.26 11.19
C GLY A 44 -4.99 7.90 10.14
N ASP A 45 -4.43 8.65 9.18
CA ASP A 45 -5.17 9.32 8.11
C ASP A 45 -5.51 8.34 6.98
N MET A 46 -6.44 7.43 7.27
CA MET A 46 -6.89 6.42 6.31
C MET A 46 -7.62 7.04 5.11
N ASN A 47 -8.30 8.18 5.30
CA ASN A 47 -9.02 8.89 4.24
C ASN A 47 -8.05 9.48 3.20
N GLY A 48 -6.96 10.10 3.66
CA GLY A 48 -5.90 10.62 2.77
C GLY A 48 -5.24 9.52 1.96
N ILE A 49 -5.00 8.35 2.57
CA ILE A 49 -4.45 7.17 1.87
C ILE A 49 -5.43 6.65 0.82
N GLU A 50 -6.72 6.54 1.14
CA GLU A 50 -7.73 6.10 0.16
C GLU A 50 -7.82 7.07 -1.02
N GLN A 51 -7.87 8.37 -0.76
CA GLN A 51 -7.92 9.38 -1.82
C GLN A 51 -6.69 9.31 -2.72
N MET A 52 -5.50 9.12 -2.13
CA MET A 52 -4.26 8.93 -2.87
C MET A 52 -4.31 7.67 -3.73
N ALA A 53 -4.80 6.54 -3.19
CA ALA A 53 -4.96 5.31 -3.94
C ALA A 53 -5.95 5.47 -5.11
N ARG A 54 -7.08 6.15 -4.89
CA ARG A 54 -8.07 6.45 -5.95
C ARG A 54 -7.48 7.34 -7.03
N ASN A 55 -6.73 8.38 -6.65
CA ASN A 55 -6.06 9.27 -7.59
C ASN A 55 -5.01 8.52 -8.42
N LEU A 56 -4.19 7.69 -7.79
CA LEU A 56 -3.18 6.87 -8.47
C LEU A 56 -3.82 5.88 -9.46
N CYS A 57 -4.92 5.25 -9.07
CA CYS A 57 -5.68 4.37 -9.95
C CYS A 57 -6.20 5.15 -11.17
N LYS A 58 -6.82 6.30 -10.94
CA LYS A 58 -7.32 7.19 -12.00
C LYS A 58 -6.22 7.66 -12.95
N GLU A 59 -5.06 8.09 -12.43
CA GLU A 59 -3.90 8.50 -13.24
C GLU A 59 -3.34 7.36 -14.10
N LYS A 60 -3.42 6.12 -13.61
CA LYS A 60 -2.97 4.93 -14.35
C LYS A 60 -4.04 4.35 -15.28
N GLY A 61 -5.22 4.96 -15.36
CA GLY A 61 -6.35 4.43 -16.12
C GLY A 61 -6.94 3.14 -15.53
N ILE A 62 -6.66 2.87 -14.25
CA ILE A 62 -7.13 1.71 -13.51
C ILE A 62 -8.38 2.13 -12.74
N ASN A 63 -9.46 1.35 -12.84
CA ASN A 63 -10.64 1.60 -12.03
C ASN A 63 -10.42 1.08 -10.60
N ALA A 64 -10.35 1.99 -9.63
CA ALA A 64 -10.13 1.66 -8.22
C ALA A 64 -11.20 0.70 -7.68
N ASP A 65 -12.44 0.81 -8.12
CA ASP A 65 -13.54 -0.04 -7.68
C ASP A 65 -13.41 -1.46 -8.24
N GLU A 66 -12.89 -1.63 -9.46
CA GLU A 66 -12.58 -2.95 -10.03
C GLU A 66 -11.43 -3.64 -9.28
N ILE A 67 -10.40 -2.89 -8.91
CA ILE A 67 -9.30 -3.41 -8.09
C ILE A 67 -9.81 -3.81 -6.71
N TYR A 68 -10.64 -2.97 -6.08
CA TYR A 68 -11.23 -3.26 -4.78
C TYR A 68 -12.10 -4.51 -4.81
N ASN A 69 -12.97 -4.65 -5.82
CA ASN A 69 -13.80 -5.83 -6.00
C ASN A 69 -12.98 -7.08 -6.29
N SER A 70 -11.93 -6.96 -7.11
CA SER A 70 -10.99 -8.05 -7.39
C SER A 70 -10.20 -8.46 -6.14
N TYR A 71 -9.85 -7.49 -5.30
CA TYR A 71 -9.19 -7.73 -4.01
C TYR A 71 -10.14 -8.44 -3.05
N LYS A 72 -11.38 -7.95 -2.89
CA LYS A 72 -12.41 -8.61 -2.09
C LYS A 72 -12.63 -10.06 -2.50
N GLN A 73 -12.80 -10.32 -3.80
CA GLN A 73 -12.96 -11.69 -4.31
C GLN A 73 -11.73 -12.57 -4.04
N LYS A 74 -10.51 -12.04 -4.19
CA LYS A 74 -9.27 -12.81 -3.97
C LYS A 74 -8.97 -13.08 -2.50
N PHE A 75 -9.43 -12.22 -1.60
CA PHE A 75 -9.16 -12.31 -0.16
C PHE A 75 -10.37 -12.75 0.67
N GLY A 76 -11.53 -12.98 0.04
CA GLY A 76 -12.73 -13.55 0.68
C GLY A 76 -13.36 -12.64 1.74
N ILE A 77 -13.24 -11.32 1.58
CA ILE A 77 -13.75 -10.26 2.47
C ILE A 77 -14.85 -9.42 1.82
#